data_AF-A0AA37KSA5-F1
#
_entry.id   AF-A0AA37KSA5-F1
#
_cell.length_a   1.000
_cell.length_b   1.000
_cell.length_c   1.000
_cell.angle_alpha   90.00
_cell.angle_beta   90.00
_cell.angle_gamma   90.00
#
_symmetry.space_group_name_H-M   'P 1'
#
loop_
_entity.id
_entity.type
_entity.pdbx_description
1 polymer ?
#
loop_
_entity_poly.entity_id
_entity_poly.type
_entity_poly.pdbx_seq_one_letter_code
_entity_poly.pdbx_strand_id
1 'polypeptide(L)'
;MNKQTIINRLEALDLSQYPYFEIKELIRDLGKVGFIIFTLHPGKTITRARCDGNLKTVSDLSYKPQQYNKQCQRASTPMQTMFYGCIVPEEQNIIDTRFISACESSSLIRGGVGSSGQQTITFGKWEVIENIHLLVVIHKDSFCNADNSLLEELKSAYDVFLMKHPDFANDIDISAKYFAKEFSKKNEEGADYNYLISAIFTEVVTTDHALDGVMYPSVQAGGQLGFNVAITPNAVDKKMKLLVAYETQIKKTGKEVHIGGKSKKGTILQNSSISYKDIIE
;
A
#
# COMPACT_ATOMS: atom_id res chain seq x y z
N MET A 1 -17.86 14.25 -20.89
CA MET A 1 -18.58 14.58 -19.63
C MET A 1 -17.63 15.39 -18.77
N ASN A 2 -18.09 16.40 -18.01
CA ASN A 2 -17.17 17.08 -17.07
C ASN A 2 -16.76 16.09 -15.97
N LYS A 3 -15.48 16.11 -15.54
CA LYS A 3 -14.93 15.24 -14.49
C LYS A 3 -15.73 15.28 -13.19
N GLN A 4 -16.23 16.45 -12.80
CA GLN A 4 -17.08 16.57 -11.61
C GLN A 4 -18.35 15.72 -11.73
N THR A 5 -18.96 15.66 -12.91
CA THR A 5 -20.16 14.83 -13.15
C THR A 5 -19.84 13.34 -13.03
N ILE A 6 -18.68 12.91 -13.53
CA ILE A 6 -18.23 11.51 -13.42
C ILE A 6 -18.01 11.14 -11.95
N ILE A 7 -17.33 12.00 -11.18
CA ILE A 7 -17.12 11.79 -9.75
C ILE A 7 -18.44 11.75 -8.99
N ASN A 8 -19.37 12.66 -9.28
CA ASN A 8 -20.70 12.63 -8.66
C ASN A 8 -21.43 11.31 -8.95
N ARG A 9 -21.26 10.74 -10.15
CA ARG A 9 -21.81 9.43 -10.48
C ARG A 9 -21.13 8.32 -9.68
N LEU A 10 -19.80 8.32 -9.60
CA LEU A 10 -19.04 7.36 -8.78
C LEU A 10 -19.47 7.42 -7.30
N GLU A 11 -19.66 8.61 -6.74
CA GLU A 11 -20.13 8.81 -5.37
C GLU A 11 -21.58 8.36 -5.13
N ALA A 12 -22.41 8.35 -6.17
CA ALA A 12 -23.82 7.95 -6.09
C ALA A 12 -24.05 6.44 -6.25
N LEU A 13 -23.02 5.65 -6.58
CA LEU A 13 -23.14 4.21 -6.76
C LEU A 13 -23.40 3.49 -5.44
N ASP A 14 -24.31 2.51 -5.46
CA ASP A 14 -24.42 1.52 -4.39
C ASP A 14 -23.30 0.48 -4.53
N LEU A 15 -22.20 0.70 -3.80
CA LEU A 15 -21.03 -0.18 -3.84
C LEU A 15 -21.32 -1.59 -3.30
N SER A 16 -22.36 -1.77 -2.48
CA SER A 16 -22.72 -3.10 -1.96
C SER A 16 -23.17 -4.07 -3.05
N GLN A 17 -23.57 -3.55 -4.21
CA GLN A 17 -23.93 -4.34 -5.39
C GLN A 17 -22.72 -4.72 -6.26
N TYR A 18 -21.51 -4.32 -5.88
CA TYR A 18 -20.28 -4.49 -6.66
C TYR A 18 -20.42 -4.09 -8.15
N PRO A 19 -20.77 -2.82 -8.47
CA PRO A 19 -20.95 -2.35 -9.84
C PRO A 19 -19.62 -2.18 -10.59
N TYR A 20 -18.85 -3.26 -10.70
CA TYR A 20 -17.46 -3.27 -11.16
C TYR A 20 -17.29 -2.66 -12.56
N PHE A 21 -18.10 -3.09 -13.53
CA PHE A 21 -17.99 -2.60 -14.90
C PHE A 21 -18.34 -1.12 -15.00
N GLU A 22 -19.39 -0.66 -14.29
CA GLU A 22 -19.77 0.74 -14.31
C GLU A 22 -18.68 1.63 -13.68
N ILE A 23 -18.10 1.22 -12.55
CA ILE A 23 -16.98 1.94 -11.93
C ILE A 23 -15.79 2.01 -12.90
N LYS A 24 -15.44 0.88 -13.54
CA LYS A 24 -14.29 0.82 -14.44
C LYS A 24 -14.46 1.75 -15.64
N GLU A 25 -15.64 1.76 -16.25
CA GLU A 25 -15.94 2.65 -17.37
C GLU A 25 -15.98 4.12 -16.95
N LEU A 26 -16.58 4.44 -15.78
CA LEU A 26 -16.56 5.80 -15.24
C LEU A 26 -15.13 6.30 -14.97
N ILE A 27 -14.25 5.45 -14.43
CA ILE A 27 -12.84 5.80 -14.20
C ILE A 27 -12.13 6.06 -15.54
N ARG A 28 -12.39 5.24 -16.57
CA ARG A 28 -11.83 5.46 -17.91
C ARG A 28 -12.35 6.74 -18.56
N ASP A 29 -13.61 7.06 -18.35
CA ASP A 29 -14.26 8.29 -18.85
C ASP A 29 -13.68 9.57 -18.24
N LEU A 30 -12.99 9.50 -17.09
CA LEU A 30 -12.21 10.64 -16.56
C LEU A 30 -11.13 11.10 -17.55
N GLY A 31 -10.72 10.21 -18.47
CA GLY A 31 -9.76 10.50 -19.54
C GLY A 31 -8.39 10.88 -18.99
N LYS A 32 -7.80 11.94 -19.52
CA LYS A 32 -6.48 12.41 -19.10
C LYS A 32 -6.55 13.01 -17.70
N VAL A 33 -5.99 12.30 -16.74
CA VAL A 33 -5.79 12.73 -15.35
C VAL A 33 -4.29 12.84 -15.09
N GLY A 34 -3.87 13.93 -14.45
CA GLY A 34 -2.48 14.14 -14.11
C GLY A 34 -2.20 13.58 -12.72
N PHE A 35 -1.26 12.63 -12.63
CA PHE A 35 -0.77 12.10 -11.37
C PHE A 35 0.76 12.13 -11.37
N ILE A 36 1.34 12.20 -10.18
CA ILE A 36 2.78 12.04 -10.02
C ILE A 36 3.13 10.57 -10.19
N ILE A 37 4.14 10.30 -11.01
CA ILE A 37 4.77 8.98 -11.11
C ILE A 37 6.02 9.01 -10.24
N PHE A 38 6.07 8.14 -9.25
CA PHE A 38 7.24 7.93 -8.41
C PHE A 38 7.97 6.68 -8.86
N THR A 39 9.30 6.76 -8.98
CA THR A 39 10.13 5.63 -9.39
C THR A 39 10.92 5.11 -8.20
N LEU A 40 10.71 3.85 -7.83
CA LEU A 40 11.62 3.15 -6.93
C LEU A 40 12.80 2.64 -7.75
N HIS A 41 13.98 3.18 -7.49
CA HIS A 41 15.21 2.78 -8.16
C HIS A 41 15.82 1.51 -7.54
N PRO A 42 16.67 0.78 -8.30
CA PRO A 42 17.43 -0.34 -7.76
C PRO A 42 18.16 0.00 -6.46
N GLY A 43 18.14 -0.93 -5.51
CA GLY A 43 18.66 -0.74 -4.15
C GLY A 43 17.63 -0.20 -3.15
N LYS A 44 16.51 0.37 -3.59
CA LYS A 44 15.44 0.80 -2.68
C LYS A 44 14.86 -0.40 -1.95
N THR A 45 14.60 -0.24 -0.65
CA THR A 45 14.05 -1.30 0.20
C THR A 45 12.58 -1.10 0.49
N ILE A 46 11.82 -2.20 0.52
CA ILE A 46 10.40 -2.25 0.82
C ILE A 46 10.19 -3.28 1.94
N THR A 47 9.53 -2.88 3.02
CA THR A 47 9.20 -3.78 4.13
C THR A 47 7.79 -4.30 3.95
N ARG A 48 7.59 -5.60 4.05
CA ARG A 48 6.27 -6.23 4.13
C ARG A 48 6.14 -7.01 5.41
N ALA A 49 4.95 -7.01 6.02
CA ALA A 49 4.66 -7.85 7.16
C ALA A 49 3.54 -8.86 6.87
N ARG A 50 3.62 -10.02 7.51
CA ARG A 50 2.53 -10.99 7.65
C ARG A 50 2.40 -11.42 9.09
N CYS A 51 1.19 -11.46 9.62
CA CYS A 51 0.89 -11.96 10.97
C CYS A 51 0.74 -13.49 10.98
N ASP A 52 1.73 -14.16 10.39
CA ASP A 52 1.83 -15.61 10.28
C ASP A 52 3.25 -16.03 10.69
N GLY A 53 3.35 -17.17 11.37
CA GLY A 53 4.65 -17.81 11.67
C GLY A 53 4.97 -18.92 10.67
N ASN A 54 6.23 -19.38 10.69
CA ASN A 54 6.72 -20.52 9.89
C ASN A 54 6.56 -20.36 8.37
N LEU A 55 6.80 -19.17 7.84
CA LEU A 55 6.77 -18.93 6.39
C LEU A 55 7.99 -19.59 5.74
N LYS A 56 7.80 -20.59 4.87
CA LYS A 56 8.90 -21.47 4.44
C LYS A 56 9.51 -21.07 3.10
N THR A 57 8.84 -20.21 2.35
CA THR A 57 9.21 -19.87 0.98
C THR A 57 9.10 -18.37 0.71
N VAL A 58 9.82 -17.89 -0.31
CA VAL A 58 9.72 -16.49 -0.75
C VAL A 58 8.27 -16.13 -1.11
N SER A 59 7.52 -17.06 -1.73
CA SER A 59 6.12 -16.83 -2.10
C SER A 59 5.23 -16.62 -0.88
N ASP A 60 5.53 -17.26 0.25
CA ASP A 60 4.83 -17.03 1.52
C ASP A 60 4.97 -15.57 2.00
N LEU A 61 6.07 -14.89 1.68
CA LEU A 61 6.31 -13.49 2.03
C LEU A 61 6.06 -12.51 0.88
N SER A 62 5.60 -13.00 -0.28
CA SER A 62 5.27 -12.19 -1.46
C SER A 62 3.83 -11.68 -1.38
N TYR A 63 3.08 -11.68 -2.48
CA TYR A 63 1.66 -11.37 -2.53
C TYR A 63 0.78 -12.60 -2.22
N LYS A 64 -0.50 -12.37 -1.92
CA LYS A 64 -1.47 -13.44 -1.70
C LYS A 64 -1.71 -14.19 -3.01
N PRO A 65 -1.63 -15.53 -3.07
CA PRO A 65 -1.95 -16.27 -4.30
C PRO A 65 -3.34 -15.91 -4.82
N GLN A 66 -3.48 -15.69 -6.13
CA GLN A 66 -4.72 -15.16 -6.75
C GLN A 66 -5.96 -15.96 -6.34
N GLN A 67 -5.86 -17.29 -6.27
CA GLN A 67 -6.98 -18.15 -5.90
C GLN A 67 -7.57 -17.85 -4.51
N TYR A 68 -6.79 -17.28 -3.59
CA TYR A 68 -7.23 -16.89 -2.26
C TYR A 68 -7.66 -15.42 -2.17
N ASN A 69 -7.37 -14.61 -3.19
CA ASN A 69 -7.75 -13.20 -3.24
C ASN A 69 -9.23 -13.04 -3.62
N LYS A 70 -10.12 -13.14 -2.64
CA LYS A 70 -11.58 -13.19 -2.84
C LYS A 70 -12.31 -11.88 -2.60
N GLN A 71 -11.63 -10.89 -2.01
CA GLN A 71 -12.22 -9.64 -1.57
C GLN A 71 -11.44 -8.46 -2.14
N CYS A 72 -12.11 -7.32 -2.25
CA CYS A 72 -11.45 -6.06 -2.51
C CYS A 72 -10.55 -5.71 -1.32
N GLN A 73 -9.33 -5.31 -1.62
CA GLN A 73 -8.48 -4.57 -0.71
C GLN A 73 -8.22 -3.21 -1.34
N ARG A 74 -7.61 -2.30 -0.59
CA ARG A 74 -7.45 -0.90 -0.98
C ARG A 74 -6.96 -0.67 -2.41
N ALA A 75 -6.08 -1.53 -2.91
CA ALA A 75 -5.48 -1.42 -4.23
C ALA A 75 -5.57 -2.72 -5.05
N SER A 76 -6.42 -3.68 -4.68
CA SER A 76 -6.54 -4.98 -5.37
C SER A 76 -7.97 -5.48 -5.42
N THR A 77 -8.40 -5.93 -6.60
CA THR A 77 -9.70 -6.56 -6.83
C THR A 77 -9.58 -8.08 -6.68
N PRO A 78 -10.69 -8.84 -6.55
CA PRO A 78 -10.63 -10.31 -6.62
C PRO A 78 -10.06 -10.88 -7.93
N MET A 79 -9.96 -10.06 -8.98
CA MET A 79 -9.40 -10.44 -10.29
C MET A 79 -7.88 -10.29 -10.34
N GLN A 80 -7.30 -9.39 -9.53
CA GLN A 80 -5.87 -9.11 -9.53
C GLN A 80 -5.35 -8.86 -8.11
N THR A 81 -4.56 -9.80 -7.61
CA THR A 81 -3.82 -9.68 -6.35
C THR A 81 -2.68 -8.67 -6.48
N MET A 82 -2.24 -8.14 -5.34
CA MET A 82 -1.13 -7.18 -5.27
C MET A 82 -0.21 -7.52 -4.10
N PHE A 83 1.05 -7.13 -4.26
CA PHE A 83 2.01 -7.08 -3.17
C PHE A 83 1.83 -5.77 -2.40
N TYR A 84 1.46 -5.86 -1.14
CA TYR A 84 1.43 -4.73 -0.21
C TYR A 84 2.71 -4.67 0.63
N GLY A 85 3.35 -3.51 0.65
CA GLY A 85 4.49 -3.22 1.51
C GLY A 85 4.51 -1.75 1.92
N CYS A 86 5.54 -1.37 2.67
CA CYS A 86 5.74 -0.02 3.18
C CYS A 86 7.16 0.46 2.83
N ILE A 87 7.27 1.75 2.51
CA ILE A 87 8.52 2.46 2.33
C ILE A 87 8.55 3.69 3.25
N VAL A 88 9.75 4.09 3.63
CA VAL A 88 10.03 5.32 4.37
C VAL A 88 11.05 6.16 3.59
N PRO A 89 11.13 7.48 3.86
CA PRO A 89 12.26 8.31 3.43
C PRO A 89 13.59 7.68 3.86
N GLU A 90 14.67 7.88 3.09
CA GLU A 90 15.99 7.29 3.38
C GLU A 90 16.54 7.70 4.75
N GLU A 91 16.16 8.88 5.23
CA GLU A 91 16.57 9.47 6.51
C GLU A 91 15.91 8.77 7.73
N GLN A 92 14.82 8.01 7.52
CA GLN A 92 14.03 7.42 8.60
C GLN A 92 14.48 6.00 8.96
N ASN A 93 14.24 5.61 10.22
CA ASN A 93 14.74 4.34 10.73
C ASN A 93 13.92 3.17 10.17
N ILE A 94 14.57 2.04 9.86
CA ILE A 94 13.89 0.81 9.46
C ILE A 94 12.91 0.29 10.53
N ILE A 95 13.09 0.66 11.80
CA ILE A 95 12.11 0.42 12.88
C ILE A 95 10.74 1.00 12.52
N ASP A 96 10.69 2.18 11.90
CA ASP A 96 9.44 2.85 11.53
C ASP A 96 8.71 2.04 10.45
N THR A 97 9.42 1.49 9.45
CA THR A 97 8.80 0.60 8.44
C THR A 97 8.20 -0.66 9.06
N ARG A 98 8.84 -1.23 10.08
CA ARG A 98 8.35 -2.43 10.79
C ARG A 98 7.11 -2.09 11.59
N PHE A 99 7.10 -0.96 12.29
CA PHE A 99 5.94 -0.50 13.03
C PHE A 99 4.74 -0.23 12.10
N ILE A 100 4.94 0.51 11.01
CA ILE A 100 3.89 0.76 10.00
C ILE A 100 3.35 -0.56 9.45
N SER A 101 4.24 -1.44 9.01
CA SER A 101 3.83 -2.74 8.45
C SER A 101 3.06 -3.60 9.47
N ALA A 102 3.42 -3.51 10.75
CA ALA A 102 2.69 -4.18 11.83
C ALA A 102 1.29 -3.59 12.02
N CYS A 103 1.15 -2.26 12.06
CA CYS A 103 -0.15 -1.58 12.14
C CYS A 103 -1.08 -1.96 10.97
N GLU A 104 -0.53 -2.06 9.76
CA GLU A 104 -1.29 -2.41 8.55
C GLU A 104 -1.69 -3.89 8.52
N SER A 105 -0.89 -4.81 9.10
CA SER A 105 -1.14 -6.26 9.02
C SER A 105 -1.84 -6.85 10.24
N SER A 106 -1.62 -6.31 11.45
CA SER A 106 -2.08 -6.89 12.71
C SER A 106 -3.50 -6.48 13.11
N SER A 107 -4.42 -7.46 13.19
CA SER A 107 -5.73 -7.23 13.81
C SER A 107 -5.59 -6.90 15.31
N LEU A 108 -4.61 -7.50 16.00
CA LEU A 108 -4.33 -7.21 17.40
C LEU A 108 -3.97 -5.73 17.62
N ILE A 109 -3.13 -5.13 16.76
CA ILE A 109 -2.79 -3.71 16.87
C ILE A 109 -4.01 -2.85 16.53
N ARG A 110 -4.74 -3.19 15.45
CA ARG A 110 -5.95 -2.46 15.03
C ARG A 110 -7.09 -2.46 16.04
N GLY A 111 -7.21 -3.49 16.88
CA GLY A 111 -8.25 -3.59 17.92
C GLY A 111 -8.22 -2.51 19.01
N GLY A 112 -7.28 -1.56 18.96
CA GLY A 112 -7.25 -0.42 19.87
C GLY A 112 -7.04 -0.80 21.34
N VAL A 113 -7.49 0.04 22.26
CA VAL A 113 -7.25 -0.17 23.71
C VAL A 113 -7.95 -1.41 24.26
N GLY A 114 -9.00 -1.90 23.59
CA GLY A 114 -9.77 -3.06 24.03
C GLY A 114 -9.11 -4.41 23.74
N SER A 115 -8.02 -4.44 22.95
CA SER A 115 -7.36 -5.68 22.56
C SER A 115 -6.03 -5.87 23.30
N SER A 116 -5.81 -7.07 23.83
CA SER A 116 -4.54 -7.51 24.42
C SER A 116 -4.25 -8.93 23.97
N GLY A 117 -2.97 -9.28 23.88
CA GLY A 117 -2.56 -10.62 23.45
C GLY A 117 -1.16 -10.68 22.86
N GLN A 118 -0.87 -11.81 22.23
CA GLN A 118 0.39 -12.04 21.53
C GLN A 118 0.11 -12.65 20.16
N GLN A 119 0.87 -12.23 19.15
CA GLN A 119 0.83 -12.82 17.81
C GLN A 119 2.23 -12.85 17.20
N THR A 120 2.47 -13.86 16.35
CA THR A 120 3.71 -13.92 15.56
C THR A 120 3.58 -13.01 14.35
N ILE A 121 4.68 -12.32 14.01
CA ILE A 121 4.77 -11.50 12.81
C ILE A 121 6.08 -11.80 12.10
N THR A 122 6.01 -11.94 10.78
CA THR A 122 7.18 -12.10 9.92
C THR A 122 7.28 -10.90 8.99
N PHE A 123 8.43 -10.23 9.05
CA PHE A 123 8.81 -9.12 8.17
C PHE A 123 9.68 -9.63 7.03
N GLY A 124 9.37 -9.24 5.80
CA GLY A 124 10.23 -9.42 4.64
C GLY A 124 10.85 -8.08 4.25
N LYS A 125 12.19 -8.02 4.15
CA LYS A 125 12.89 -6.90 3.51
C LYS A 125 13.10 -7.24 2.04
N TRP A 126 12.39 -6.54 1.18
CA TRP A 126 12.50 -6.66 -0.27
C TRP A 126 13.41 -5.56 -0.81
N GLU A 127 14.21 -5.89 -1.81
CA GLU A 127 15.04 -4.94 -2.55
C GLU A 127 14.54 -4.84 -3.99
N VAL A 128 14.42 -3.62 -4.46
CA VAL A 128 14.17 -3.30 -5.86
C VAL A 128 15.45 -3.57 -6.66
N ILE A 129 15.37 -4.34 -7.74
CA ILE A 129 16.50 -4.67 -8.62
C ILE A 129 16.37 -4.08 -10.03
N GLU A 130 15.18 -3.59 -10.37
CA GLU A 130 14.87 -2.86 -11.61
C GLU A 130 13.84 -1.77 -11.28
N ASN A 131 13.83 -0.66 -12.02
CA ASN A 131 12.91 0.46 -11.76
C ASN A 131 11.44 0.01 -11.67
N ILE A 132 10.78 0.41 -10.58
CA ILE A 132 9.35 0.21 -10.37
C ILE A 132 8.66 1.58 -10.45
N HIS A 133 7.72 1.74 -11.37
CA HIS A 133 6.96 2.97 -11.57
C HIS A 133 5.60 2.89 -10.89
N LEU A 134 5.38 3.75 -9.90
CA LEU A 134 4.16 3.79 -9.10
C LEU A 134 3.42 5.09 -9.32
N LEU A 135 2.10 5.02 -9.46
CA LEU A 135 1.25 6.20 -9.40
C LEU A 135 1.07 6.63 -7.95
N VAL A 136 1.39 7.89 -7.65
CA VAL A 136 1.22 8.45 -6.30
C VAL A 136 -0.20 8.95 -6.12
N VAL A 137 -0.92 8.35 -5.16
CA VAL A 137 -2.28 8.74 -4.79
C VAL A 137 -2.21 9.61 -3.53
N ILE A 138 -2.03 10.92 -3.74
CA ILE A 138 -2.03 11.94 -2.69
C ILE A 138 -2.81 13.17 -3.13
N HIS A 139 -3.27 13.93 -2.15
CA HIS A 139 -3.79 15.27 -2.38
C HIS A 139 -3.28 16.21 -1.29
N LYS A 140 -3.07 17.48 -1.62
CA LYS A 140 -2.54 18.52 -0.69
C LYS A 140 -3.35 18.63 0.60
N ASP A 141 -4.66 18.39 0.55
CA ASP A 141 -5.54 18.46 1.73
C ASP A 141 -5.38 17.26 2.67
N SER A 142 -4.74 16.18 2.21
CA SER A 142 -4.82 14.89 2.89
C SER A 142 -3.96 14.81 4.16
N PHE A 143 -2.95 15.68 4.35
CA PHE A 143 -2.00 15.57 5.47
C PHE A 143 -1.31 16.91 5.77
N CYS A 144 -2.08 17.94 6.14
CA CYS A 144 -1.58 19.31 6.38
C CYS A 144 -0.58 19.44 7.55
N ASN A 145 -0.52 18.48 8.46
CA ASN A 145 0.30 18.52 9.68
C ASN A 145 1.30 17.36 9.80
N ALA A 146 1.71 16.74 8.69
CA ALA A 146 2.62 15.60 8.72
C ALA A 146 4.08 16.05 8.55
N ASP A 147 4.93 15.70 9.52
CA ASP A 147 6.38 15.92 9.48
C ASP A 147 7.05 14.78 8.70
N ASN A 148 6.95 14.83 7.36
CA ASN A 148 7.50 13.82 6.46
C ASN A 148 8.10 14.47 5.21
N SER A 149 9.42 14.41 5.07
CA SER A 149 10.16 15.07 3.99
C SER A 149 9.73 14.62 2.59
N LEU A 150 9.48 13.32 2.40
CA LEU A 150 9.02 12.77 1.12
C LEU A 150 7.61 13.26 0.78
N LEU A 151 6.74 13.40 1.78
CA LEU A 151 5.41 13.97 1.56
C LEU A 151 5.49 15.44 1.13
N GLU A 152 6.34 16.24 1.77
CA GLU A 152 6.54 17.65 1.39
C GLU A 152 7.16 17.80 -0.01
N GLU A 153 8.09 16.91 -0.39
CA GLU A 153 8.63 16.83 -1.75
C GLU A 153 7.53 16.51 -2.77
N LEU A 154 6.69 15.51 -2.49
CA LEU A 154 5.61 15.11 -3.37
C LEU A 154 4.53 16.22 -3.50
N LYS A 155 4.22 16.94 -2.41
CA LYS A 155 3.33 18.12 -2.45
C LYS A 155 3.93 19.22 -3.32
N SER A 156 5.21 19.52 -3.12
CA SER A 156 5.91 20.54 -3.92
C SER A 156 5.95 20.18 -5.40
N ALA A 157 6.21 18.91 -5.73
CA ALA A 157 6.18 18.40 -7.09
C ALA A 157 4.78 18.50 -7.71
N TYR A 158 3.74 18.23 -6.91
CA TYR A 158 2.35 18.36 -7.33
C TYR A 158 2.00 19.81 -7.68
N ASP A 159 2.34 20.75 -6.81
CA ASP A 159 2.07 22.17 -7.03
C ASP A 159 2.82 22.70 -8.25
N VAL A 160 4.09 22.31 -8.43
CA VAL A 160 4.86 22.63 -9.64
C VAL A 160 4.22 22.06 -10.90
N PHE A 161 3.68 20.84 -10.84
CA PHE A 161 2.99 20.22 -11.96
C PHE A 161 1.69 20.97 -12.31
N LEU A 162 0.89 21.36 -11.31
CA LEU A 162 -0.31 22.17 -11.52
C LEU A 162 0.01 23.54 -12.14
N MET A 163 1.08 24.21 -11.67
CA MET A 163 1.52 25.49 -12.22
C MET A 163 1.96 25.41 -13.68
N LYS A 164 2.55 24.27 -14.10
CA LYS A 164 2.96 24.04 -15.51
C LYS A 164 1.79 23.70 -16.43
N HIS A 165 0.66 23.26 -15.88
CA HIS A 165 -0.50 22.80 -16.63
C HIS A 165 -1.80 23.46 -16.14
N PRO A 166 -1.92 24.80 -16.19
CA PRO A 166 -3.04 25.54 -15.60
C PRO A 166 -4.39 25.11 -16.20
N ASP A 167 -4.43 24.80 -17.49
CA ASP A 167 -5.65 24.36 -18.20
C ASP A 167 -6.21 23.04 -17.66
N PHE A 168 -5.37 22.21 -17.05
CA PHE A 168 -5.76 20.92 -16.46
C PHE A 168 -5.80 20.95 -14.94
N ALA A 169 -5.39 22.05 -14.31
CA ALA A 169 -5.13 22.09 -12.86
C ALA A 169 -6.36 21.74 -12.03
N ASN A 170 -7.53 22.30 -12.38
CA ASN A 170 -8.80 22.01 -11.70
C ASN A 170 -9.19 20.53 -11.86
N ASP A 171 -9.05 20.01 -13.07
CA ASP A 171 -9.39 18.64 -13.43
C ASP A 171 -8.48 17.61 -12.75
N ILE A 172 -7.20 17.95 -12.57
CA ILE A 172 -6.22 17.19 -11.82
C ILE A 172 -6.58 17.23 -10.32
N ASP A 173 -6.82 18.41 -9.77
CA ASP A 173 -7.13 18.61 -8.35
C ASP A 173 -8.38 17.84 -7.91
N ILE A 174 -9.46 17.94 -8.68
CA ILE A 174 -10.72 17.23 -8.43
C ILE A 174 -10.51 15.72 -8.42
N SER A 175 -9.78 15.18 -9.40
CA SER A 175 -9.53 13.74 -9.51
C SER A 175 -8.62 13.23 -8.39
N ALA A 176 -7.50 13.93 -8.14
CA ALA A 176 -6.55 13.57 -7.10
C ALA A 176 -7.19 13.62 -5.70
N LYS A 177 -8.00 14.64 -5.42
CA LYS A 177 -8.75 14.76 -4.16
C LYS A 177 -9.71 13.59 -3.96
N TYR A 178 -10.44 13.22 -4.99
CA TYR A 178 -11.38 12.13 -4.94
C TYR A 178 -10.69 10.79 -4.65
N PHE A 179 -9.67 10.41 -5.43
CA PHE A 179 -8.99 9.14 -5.21
C PHE A 179 -8.18 9.13 -3.89
N ALA A 180 -7.59 10.25 -3.47
CA ALA A 180 -6.96 10.33 -2.15
C ALA A 180 -7.96 10.06 -1.00
N LYS A 181 -9.21 10.56 -1.11
CA LYS A 181 -10.30 10.26 -0.19
C LYS A 181 -10.69 8.77 -0.23
N GLU A 182 -10.77 8.17 -1.41
CA GLU A 182 -11.07 6.74 -1.55
C GLU A 182 -9.99 5.85 -0.90
N PHE A 183 -8.71 6.19 -1.09
CA PHE A 183 -7.59 5.48 -0.46
C PHE A 183 -7.45 5.78 1.04
N SER A 184 -8.05 6.86 1.55
CA SER A 184 -8.00 7.23 2.97
C SER A 184 -9.07 6.54 3.82
N LYS A 185 -10.04 5.84 3.20
CA LYS A 185 -11.12 5.13 3.91
C LYS A 185 -10.56 4.13 4.93
N LYS A 186 -11.10 4.19 6.15
CA LYS A 186 -10.79 3.25 7.22
C LYS A 186 -11.39 1.87 6.90
N ASN A 187 -10.73 0.83 7.39
CA ASN A 187 -11.21 -0.53 7.21
C ASN A 187 -12.35 -0.77 8.20
N GLU A 188 -13.57 -0.96 7.70
CA GLU A 188 -14.72 -1.37 8.50
C GLU A 188 -14.94 -2.86 8.26
N GLU A 189 -15.01 -3.66 9.33
CA GLU A 189 -15.16 -5.12 9.22
C GLU A 189 -16.42 -5.49 8.42
N GLY A 190 -16.26 -6.38 7.44
CA GLY A 190 -17.38 -6.92 6.66
C GLY A 190 -17.82 -6.09 5.43
N ALA A 191 -17.17 -4.96 5.15
CA ALA A 191 -17.54 -4.06 4.05
C ALA A 191 -16.39 -3.82 3.07
N ASP A 192 -15.84 -4.88 2.45
CA ASP A 192 -14.71 -4.76 1.52
C ASP A 192 -15.06 -3.95 0.25
N TYR A 193 -16.34 -3.84 -0.08
CA TYR A 193 -16.86 -2.96 -1.12
C TYR A 193 -16.50 -1.47 -0.89
N ASN A 194 -16.17 -1.06 0.33
CA ASN A 194 -15.66 0.29 0.61
C ASN A 194 -14.34 0.60 -0.13
N TYR A 195 -13.60 -0.44 -0.54
CA TYR A 195 -12.37 -0.33 -1.33
C TYR A 195 -12.57 -0.59 -2.82
N LEU A 196 -13.81 -0.76 -3.29
CA LEU A 196 -14.08 -1.15 -4.67
C LEU A 196 -13.56 -0.11 -5.68
N ILE A 197 -13.82 1.17 -5.43
CA ILE A 197 -13.39 2.27 -6.31
C ILE A 197 -11.86 2.39 -6.35
N SER A 198 -11.19 2.37 -5.19
CA SER A 198 -9.72 2.47 -5.11
C SER A 198 -9.02 1.24 -5.72
N ALA A 199 -9.61 0.05 -5.55
CA ALA A 199 -9.13 -1.19 -6.15
C ALA A 199 -9.24 -1.18 -7.67
N ILE A 200 -10.40 -0.81 -8.22
CA ILE A 200 -10.62 -0.74 -9.67
C ILE A 200 -9.79 0.38 -10.28
N PHE A 201 -9.62 1.51 -9.60
CA PHE A 201 -8.70 2.56 -10.04
C PHE A 201 -7.27 2.02 -10.18
N THR A 202 -6.78 1.27 -9.19
CA THR A 202 -5.45 0.65 -9.28
C THR A 202 -5.37 -0.36 -10.42
N GLU A 203 -6.43 -1.12 -10.67
CA GLU A 203 -6.51 -2.03 -11.80
C GLU A 203 -6.36 -1.26 -13.12
N VAL A 204 -7.14 -0.20 -13.35
CA VAL A 204 -7.02 0.66 -14.56
C VAL A 204 -5.62 1.25 -14.69
N VAL A 205 -5.03 1.74 -13.60
CA VAL A 205 -3.66 2.28 -13.58
C VAL A 205 -2.64 1.24 -14.03
N THR A 206 -2.76 0.00 -13.56
CA THR A 206 -1.79 -1.05 -13.87
C THR A 206 -2.02 -1.70 -15.23
N THR A 207 -3.26 -1.78 -15.71
CA THR A 207 -3.58 -2.41 -17.00
C THR A 207 -3.53 -1.44 -18.17
N ASP A 208 -4.09 -0.24 -18.02
CA ASP A 208 -4.32 0.68 -19.13
C ASP A 208 -3.16 1.68 -19.28
N HIS A 209 -2.39 1.93 -18.21
CA HIS A 209 -1.24 2.85 -18.20
C HIS A 209 0.12 2.15 -18.00
N ALA A 210 0.15 0.82 -17.93
CA ALA A 210 1.36 0.01 -17.80
C ALA A 210 2.29 0.41 -16.63
N LEU A 211 1.71 0.94 -15.54
CA LEU A 211 2.45 1.18 -14.31
C LEU A 211 2.55 -0.08 -13.46
N ASP A 212 3.59 -0.17 -12.64
CA ASP A 212 3.85 -1.35 -11.83
C ASP A 212 2.98 -1.41 -10.56
N GLY A 213 2.27 -0.33 -10.23
CA GLY A 213 1.43 -0.25 -9.03
C GLY A 213 1.08 1.18 -8.60
N VAL A 214 0.69 1.31 -7.33
CA VAL A 214 0.34 2.59 -6.68
C VAL A 214 1.08 2.77 -5.37
N MET A 215 1.27 4.03 -4.98
CA MET A 215 1.86 4.47 -3.72
C MET A 215 0.89 5.42 -3.04
N TYR A 216 0.64 5.24 -1.74
CA TYR A 216 -0.30 6.07 -0.99
C TYR A 216 0.11 6.17 0.49
N PRO A 217 -0.25 7.25 1.21
CA PRO A 217 0.14 7.43 2.61
C PRO A 217 -0.44 6.34 3.53
N SER A 218 0.31 5.94 4.56
CA SER A 218 -0.19 4.99 5.55
C SER A 218 -1.23 5.62 6.47
N VAL A 219 -2.50 5.34 6.21
CA VAL A 219 -3.64 5.84 7.00
C VAL A 219 -3.61 5.32 8.44
N GLN A 220 -3.17 4.08 8.65
CA GLN A 220 -3.17 3.46 9.99
C GLN A 220 -2.10 4.05 10.91
N ALA A 221 -1.01 4.57 10.35
CA ALA A 221 0.04 5.28 11.08
C ALA A 221 -0.17 6.81 11.11
N GLY A 222 -1.39 7.29 10.84
CA GLY A 222 -1.71 8.72 10.81
C GLY A 222 -1.12 9.48 9.62
N GLY A 223 -0.58 8.79 8.62
CA GLY A 223 0.00 9.37 7.39
C GLY A 223 1.38 9.99 7.56
N GLN A 224 1.95 9.98 8.77
CA GLN A 224 3.17 10.71 9.10
C GLN A 224 4.45 9.88 8.90
N LEU A 225 4.37 8.57 9.14
CA LEU A 225 5.58 7.73 9.25
C LEU A 225 6.05 7.12 7.93
N GLY A 226 5.22 7.06 6.88
CA GLY A 226 5.64 6.45 5.61
C GLY A 226 4.50 6.16 4.64
N PHE A 227 4.85 5.50 3.54
CA PHE A 227 3.95 5.21 2.45
C PHE A 227 3.73 3.71 2.29
N ASN A 228 2.49 3.34 2.05
CA ASN A 228 2.13 2.04 1.54
C ASN A 228 2.37 2.00 0.03
N VAL A 229 2.82 0.85 -0.44
CA VAL A 229 2.94 0.53 -1.87
C VAL A 229 2.14 -0.73 -2.16
N ALA A 230 1.40 -0.70 -3.26
CA ALA A 230 0.75 -1.88 -3.82
C ALA A 230 1.33 -2.13 -5.22
N ILE A 231 2.04 -3.24 -5.38
CA ILE A 231 2.83 -3.56 -6.58
C ILE A 231 2.28 -4.82 -7.23
N THR A 232 2.21 -4.82 -8.57
CA THR A 232 1.69 -5.97 -9.33
C THR A 232 2.58 -7.20 -9.16
N PRO A 233 2.00 -8.42 -9.20
CA PRO A 233 2.75 -9.68 -9.20
C PRO A 233 3.88 -9.72 -10.21
N ASN A 234 3.61 -9.30 -11.46
CA ASN A 234 4.59 -9.26 -12.54
C ASN A 234 5.80 -8.36 -12.20
N ALA A 235 5.57 -7.20 -11.58
CA ALA A 235 6.66 -6.33 -11.16
C ALA A 235 7.44 -6.91 -9.98
N VAL A 236 6.76 -7.53 -9.00
CA VAL A 236 7.44 -8.18 -7.87
C VAL A 236 8.35 -9.31 -8.35
N ASP A 237 7.85 -10.18 -9.22
CA ASP A 237 8.58 -11.37 -9.64
C ASP A 237 9.79 -11.05 -10.53
N LYS A 238 9.75 -9.92 -11.26
CA LYS A 238 10.81 -9.52 -12.19
C LYS A 238 11.77 -8.46 -11.62
N LYS A 239 11.23 -7.54 -10.81
CA LYS A 239 11.91 -6.30 -10.42
C LYS A 239 12.24 -6.22 -8.93
N MET A 240 11.90 -7.26 -8.15
CA MET A 240 12.19 -7.30 -6.72
C MET A 240 12.80 -8.65 -6.31
N LYS A 241 13.55 -8.64 -5.20
CA LYS A 241 13.99 -9.86 -4.52
C LYS A 241 13.85 -9.73 -3.01
N LEU A 242 13.47 -10.81 -2.35
CA LEU A 242 13.47 -10.90 -0.89
C LEU A 242 14.90 -11.08 -0.41
N LEU A 243 15.39 -10.17 0.44
CA LEU A 243 16.74 -10.24 1.00
C LEU A 243 16.77 -11.02 2.31
N VAL A 244 15.80 -10.77 3.19
CA VAL A 244 15.75 -11.37 4.52
C VAL A 244 14.31 -11.48 4.99
N ALA A 245 14.01 -12.60 5.65
CA ALA A 245 12.82 -12.77 6.47
C ALA A 245 13.21 -12.61 7.94
N TYR A 246 12.39 -11.93 8.73
CA TYR A 246 12.62 -11.73 10.16
C TYR A 246 11.31 -11.99 10.90
N GLU A 247 11.26 -13.13 11.60
CA GLU A 247 10.11 -13.56 12.41
C GLU A 247 10.32 -13.08 13.85
N THR A 248 9.31 -12.48 14.46
CA THR A 248 9.31 -12.05 15.86
C THR A 248 7.89 -12.04 16.43
N GLN A 249 7.71 -11.48 17.63
CA GLN A 249 6.43 -11.42 18.33
C GLN A 249 5.94 -9.98 18.47
N ILE A 250 4.62 -9.81 18.34
CA ILE A 250 3.90 -8.63 18.82
C ILE A 250 3.25 -9.03 20.14
N LYS A 251 3.48 -8.23 21.17
CA LYS A 251 2.79 -8.30 22.46
C LYS A 251 2.05 -6.99 22.69
N LYS A 252 0.78 -7.07 23.01
CA LYS A 252 -0.06 -5.91 23.27
C LYS A 252 -0.76 -6.02 24.61
N THR A 253 -0.73 -4.95 25.39
CA THR A 253 -1.45 -4.79 26.66
C THR A 253 -2.16 -3.44 26.64
N GLY A 254 -3.44 -3.42 26.26
CA GLY A 254 -4.21 -2.20 26.11
C GLY A 254 -3.60 -1.24 25.07
N LYS A 255 -3.00 -0.14 25.52
CA LYS A 255 -2.34 0.85 24.66
C LYS A 255 -0.89 0.49 24.32
N GLU A 256 -0.25 -0.33 25.13
CA GLU A 256 1.17 -0.66 24.96
C GLU A 256 1.33 -1.74 23.90
N VAL A 257 2.18 -1.47 22.90
CA VAL A 257 2.55 -2.42 21.86
C VAL A 257 4.06 -2.59 21.89
N HIS A 258 4.50 -3.83 22.07
CA HIS A 258 5.90 -4.22 21.98
C HIS A 258 6.09 -5.18 20.81
N ILE A 259 7.02 -4.86 19.91
CA ILE A 259 7.44 -5.72 18.79
C ILE A 259 8.86 -6.18 19.08
N GLY A 260 9.02 -7.46 19.40
CA GLY A 260 10.30 -8.03 19.82
C GLY A 260 10.14 -9.27 20.70
N GLY A 261 11.25 -9.94 20.98
CA GLY A 261 11.32 -11.12 21.83
C GLY A 261 12.06 -12.27 21.17
N LYS A 262 11.49 -13.47 21.16
CA LYS A 262 12.07 -14.61 20.45
C LYS A 262 11.99 -14.33 18.95
N SER A 263 13.15 -14.03 18.37
CA SER A 263 13.28 -13.59 17.00
C SER A 263 14.09 -14.60 16.20
N LYS A 264 13.74 -14.76 14.92
CA LYS A 264 14.47 -15.60 13.97
C LYS A 264 14.79 -14.83 12.71
N LYS A 265 16.01 -15.02 12.21
CA LYS A 265 16.43 -14.51 10.90
C LYS A 265 16.38 -15.64 9.87
N GLY A 266 15.60 -15.42 8.83
CA GLY A 266 15.48 -16.28 7.66
C GLY A 266 16.45 -15.87 6.56
N THR A 267 17.29 -16.80 6.13
CA THR A 267 18.15 -16.69 4.94
C THR A 267 17.46 -17.35 3.75
N ILE A 268 17.43 -16.65 2.61
CA ILE A 268 16.82 -17.16 1.38
C ILE A 268 17.81 -18.09 0.67
N LEU A 269 17.38 -19.32 0.40
CA LEU A 269 18.15 -20.34 -0.30
C LEU A 269 17.90 -20.26 -1.82
N GLN A 270 18.77 -20.89 -2.61
CA GLN A 270 18.68 -20.88 -4.09
C GLN A 270 17.36 -21.44 -4.63
N ASN A 271 16.73 -22.38 -3.92
CA ASN A 271 15.43 -22.96 -4.28
C ASN A 271 14.23 -22.12 -3.77
N SER A 272 14.45 -20.85 -3.40
CA SER A 272 13.44 -19.94 -2.84
C SER A 272 12.82 -20.39 -1.52
N SER A 273 13.39 -21.39 -0.84
CA SER A 273 13.04 -21.70 0.55
C SER A 273 13.75 -20.80 1.55
N ILE A 274 13.19 -20.67 2.75
CA ILE A 274 13.69 -19.82 3.83
C ILE A 274 14.19 -20.71 4.95
N SER A 275 15.47 -20.55 5.30
CA SER A 275 16.09 -21.23 6.44
C SER A 275 16.21 -20.28 7.61
N TYR A 276 15.52 -20.58 8.71
CA TYR A 276 15.53 -19.73 9.91
C TYR A 276 16.57 -20.18 10.93
N LYS A 277 17.18 -19.19 11.57
CA LYS A 277 18.00 -19.36 12.76
C LYS A 277 17.52 -18.42 13.85
N ASP A 278 17.46 -18.92 15.08
CA ASP A 278 17.23 -18.07 16.24
C ASP A 278 18.33 -17.01 16.32
N ILE A 279 17.94 -15.80 16.68
CA ILE A 279 18.85 -14.69 16.91
C ILE A 279 18.64 -14.17 18.33
N ILE A 280 19.75 -13.88 19.00
CA ILE A 280 19.75 -13.22 20.29
C ILE A 280 19.80 -11.73 19.99
N GLU A 281 18.76 -11.00 20.39
CA GLU A 281 18.70 -9.54 20.30
C GLU A 281 19.29 -8.89 21.55
#